data_AF-A0A947PXL0-F1
#
_entry.id   AF-A0A947PXL0-F1
#
_cell.length_a   1.000
_cell.length_b   1.000
_cell.length_c   1.000
_cell.angle_alpha   90.00
_cell.angle_beta   90.00
_cell.angle_gamma   90.00
#
_symmetry.space_group_name_H-M   'P 1'
#
loop_
_entity.id
_entity.type
_entity.pdbx_description
1 polymer ?
#
loop_
_entity_poly.entity_id
_entity_poly.type
_entity_poly.pdbx_seq_one_letter_code
_entity_poly.pdbx_strand_id
1 'polypeptide(L)'
;SNLQSLAVALRAMPEPELLDDVAEAMVTTDTSFFRDTTPFLDLVNVAMPALLQTRAKQKRLRIWSCGCGTGQEAWSIAMALKNMHPQLMGWHIDIVATDLSHTALDFAAQATYAQFEVQRGLSVKDLLTWFDPVGKKWRVKDDLRRMVSFESFNLIYDEMPYDRVFDIVLFRHVMDDFESDARKNALEKVSDTLADDGFLFLGPGESPAALSWQDSPVMALPENPGLYVLGETVLFDQDTVAQ
;
A
#
# COMPACT_ATOMS: atom_id res chain seq x y z
N SER A 1 1.80 -15.22 34.62
CA SER A 1 2.86 -14.93 33.63
C SER A 1 2.99 -13.42 33.48
N ASN A 2 4.12 -12.90 32.96
CA ASN A 2 4.32 -11.45 32.77
C ASN A 2 3.22 -10.82 31.88
N LEU A 3 2.69 -11.59 30.93
CA LEU A 3 1.62 -11.18 30.00
C LEU A 3 0.25 -11.03 30.68
N GLN A 4 -0.11 -11.91 31.62
CA GLN A 4 -1.35 -11.75 32.39
C GLN A 4 -1.29 -10.51 33.29
N SER A 5 -0.12 -10.25 33.91
CA SER A 5 0.08 -9.06 34.73
C SER A 5 0.00 -7.78 33.88
N LEU A 6 0.59 -7.78 32.68
CA LEU A 6 0.47 -6.68 31.72
C LEU A 6 -0.98 -6.46 31.28
N ALA A 7 -1.71 -7.52 30.94
CA ALA A 7 -3.13 -7.43 30.55
C ALA A 7 -4.02 -6.91 31.70
N VAL A 8 -3.72 -7.28 32.95
CA VAL A 8 -4.41 -6.75 34.13
C VAL A 8 -4.06 -5.28 34.35
N ALA A 9 -2.80 -4.88 34.18
CA ALA A 9 -2.36 -3.49 34.30
C ALA A 9 -3.06 -2.59 33.25
N LEU A 10 -3.07 -3.01 31.98
CA LEU A 10 -3.75 -2.30 30.89
C LEU A 10 -5.26 -2.13 31.13
N ARG A 11 -5.91 -3.13 31.74
CA ARG A 11 -7.36 -3.07 32.07
C ARG A 11 -7.64 -2.21 33.30
N ALA A 12 -6.73 -2.16 34.26
CA ALA A 12 -6.90 -1.42 35.51
C ALA A 12 -6.60 0.07 35.35
N MET A 13 -5.61 0.42 34.51
CA MET A 13 -5.21 1.77 34.15
C MET A 13 -4.84 1.78 32.67
N PRO A 14 -5.79 2.06 31.76
CA PRO A 14 -5.49 2.23 30.35
C PRO A 14 -4.75 3.56 30.17
N GLU A 15 -3.43 3.54 30.27
CA GLU A 15 -2.60 4.64 29.79
C GLU A 15 -2.53 4.55 28.26
N PRO A 16 -2.96 5.60 27.52
CA PRO A 16 -3.00 5.56 26.06
C PRO A 16 -1.66 5.19 25.42
N GLU A 17 -0.56 5.76 25.91
CA GLU A 17 0.80 5.48 25.40
C GLU A 17 1.18 4.01 25.55
N LEU A 18 0.83 3.37 26.67
CA LEU A 18 1.12 1.95 26.90
C LEU A 18 0.23 1.04 26.04
N LEU A 19 -0.99 1.47 25.70
CA LEU A 19 -1.86 0.75 24.78
C LEU A 19 -1.32 0.82 23.34
N ASP A 20 -0.82 1.98 22.93
CA ASP A 20 -0.21 2.18 21.61
C ASP A 20 1.09 1.36 21.47
N ASP A 21 1.97 1.38 22.48
CA ASP A 21 3.19 0.57 22.51
C ASP A 21 2.91 -0.93 22.39
N VAL A 22 1.85 -1.42 23.06
CA VAL A 22 1.45 -2.83 23.01
C VAL A 22 0.84 -3.18 21.66
N ALA A 23 0.01 -2.29 21.09
CA ALA A 23 -0.56 -2.48 19.75
C ALA A 23 0.56 -2.54 18.70
N GLU A 24 1.53 -1.64 18.78
CA GLU A 24 2.69 -1.59 17.90
C GLU A 24 3.55 -2.87 17.99
N ALA A 25 3.82 -3.36 19.21
CA ALA A 25 4.64 -4.57 19.41
C ALA A 25 3.96 -5.86 18.91
N MET A 26 2.65 -5.84 18.68
CA MET A 26 1.89 -6.97 18.14
C MET A 26 1.89 -7.03 16.61
N VAL A 27 2.27 -5.94 15.92
CA VAL A 27 2.33 -5.90 14.46
C VAL A 27 3.55 -6.70 13.97
N THR A 28 3.33 -7.84 13.33
CA THR A 28 4.40 -8.60 12.67
C THR A 28 4.52 -8.18 11.21
N THR A 29 5.54 -7.38 10.88
CA THR A 29 5.76 -6.95 9.49
C THR A 29 6.72 -7.89 8.76
N ASP A 30 6.21 -8.84 7.96
CA ASP A 30 7.03 -9.45 6.89
C ASP A 30 6.79 -8.71 5.58
N THR A 31 7.80 -8.02 5.08
CA THR A 31 7.69 -7.28 3.82
C THR A 31 8.99 -7.36 3.03
N SER A 32 8.89 -7.22 1.73
CA SER A 32 10.02 -7.26 0.80
C SER A 32 9.73 -6.41 -0.42
N PHE A 33 10.78 -5.95 -1.09
CA PHE A 33 10.62 -5.23 -2.33
C PHE A 33 9.93 -6.13 -3.36
N PHE A 34 8.97 -5.56 -4.08
CA PHE A 34 8.19 -6.25 -5.11
C PHE A 34 7.55 -7.56 -4.61
N ARG A 35 7.09 -7.60 -3.35
CA ARG A 35 6.39 -8.76 -2.77
C ARG A 35 5.15 -9.08 -3.61
N ASP A 36 5.09 -10.32 -4.10
CA ASP A 36 4.19 -10.78 -5.16
C ASP A 36 4.31 -9.89 -6.40
N THR A 37 5.17 -10.28 -7.35
CA THR A 37 5.51 -9.45 -8.50
C THR A 37 4.30 -8.97 -9.32
N THR A 38 3.23 -9.78 -9.37
CA THR A 38 2.02 -9.53 -10.17
C THR A 38 1.37 -8.16 -9.91
N PRO A 39 1.02 -7.76 -8.67
CA PRO A 39 0.49 -6.43 -8.37
C PRO A 39 1.26 -5.26 -8.99
N PHE A 40 2.60 -5.32 -9.01
CA PHE A 40 3.41 -4.25 -9.61
C PHE A 40 3.42 -4.29 -11.14
N LEU A 41 3.25 -5.47 -11.73
CA LEU A 41 3.03 -5.61 -13.17
C LEU A 41 1.65 -5.06 -13.56
N ASP A 42 0.61 -5.42 -12.81
CA ASP A 42 -0.76 -4.95 -13.04
C ASP A 42 -0.90 -3.44 -12.80
N LEU A 43 -0.18 -2.89 -11.81
CA LEU A 43 -0.02 -1.46 -11.63
C LEU A 43 0.43 -0.79 -12.94
N VAL A 44 1.52 -1.29 -13.53
CA VAL A 44 2.14 -0.67 -14.71
C VAL A 44 1.37 -0.96 -16.01
N ASN A 45 0.81 -2.15 -16.16
CA ASN A 45 0.23 -2.63 -17.42
C ASN A 45 -1.29 -2.45 -17.50
N VAL A 46 -1.99 -2.28 -16.38
CA VAL A 46 -3.46 -2.19 -16.33
C VAL A 46 -3.91 -0.86 -15.72
N ALA A 47 -3.59 -0.64 -14.44
CA ALA A 47 -4.10 0.51 -13.71
C ALA A 47 -3.57 1.84 -14.27
N MET A 48 -2.25 1.95 -14.45
CA MET A 48 -1.63 3.18 -14.93
C MET A 48 -2.08 3.57 -16.34
N PRO A 49 -2.10 2.68 -17.36
CA PRO A 49 -2.59 3.07 -18.70
C PRO A 49 -4.00 3.65 -18.70
N ALA A 50 -4.92 3.08 -17.92
CA ALA A 50 -6.28 3.61 -17.77
C ALA A 50 -6.29 4.99 -17.12
N LEU A 51 -5.62 5.15 -15.97
CA LEU A 51 -5.58 6.40 -15.21
C LEU A 51 -4.84 7.52 -15.96
N LEU A 52 -3.83 7.19 -16.76
CA LEU A 52 -3.13 8.18 -17.58
C LEU A 52 -4.05 8.82 -18.62
N GLN A 53 -5.06 8.08 -19.11
CA GLN A 53 -6.06 8.63 -20.02
C GLN A 53 -7.05 9.53 -19.27
N THR A 54 -7.62 9.06 -18.16
CA THR A 54 -8.66 9.82 -17.44
C THR A 54 -8.11 11.04 -16.71
N ARG A 55 -6.84 11.02 -16.31
CA ARG A 55 -6.13 12.12 -15.63
C ARG A 55 -5.22 12.93 -16.55
N ALA A 56 -5.25 12.73 -17.86
CA ALA A 56 -4.34 13.38 -18.82
C ALA A 56 -4.34 14.92 -18.72
N LYS A 57 -5.47 15.52 -18.33
CA LYS A 57 -5.61 16.98 -18.15
C LYS A 57 -4.95 17.48 -16.87
N GLN A 58 -5.13 16.78 -15.75
CA GLN A 58 -4.59 17.18 -14.46
C GLN A 58 -3.12 16.78 -14.29
N LYS A 59 -2.72 15.65 -14.90
CA LYS A 59 -1.40 15.02 -14.74
C LYS A 59 -1.02 14.80 -13.28
N ARG A 60 -2.01 14.46 -12.45
CA ARG A 60 -1.87 14.18 -11.02
C ARG A 60 -2.45 12.81 -10.72
N LEU A 61 -1.74 12.04 -9.92
CA LEU A 61 -2.22 10.76 -9.39
C LEU A 61 -1.89 10.67 -7.89
N ARG A 62 -2.80 10.09 -7.12
CA ARG A 62 -2.58 9.76 -5.71
C ARG A 62 -2.66 8.26 -5.52
N ILE A 63 -1.65 7.70 -4.87
CA ILE A 63 -1.55 6.27 -4.57
C ILE A 63 -1.42 6.09 -3.07
N TRP A 64 -2.15 5.14 -2.51
CA TRP A 64 -2.04 4.78 -1.10
C TRP A 64 -1.50 3.36 -0.94
N SER A 65 -0.43 3.20 -0.17
CA SER A 65 0.03 1.89 0.35
C SER A 65 -0.40 1.81 1.82
N CYS A 66 -1.46 1.05 2.08
CA CYS A 66 -2.07 0.88 3.39
C CYS A 66 -1.47 -0.34 4.10
N GLY A 67 -0.86 -0.13 5.27
CA GLY A 67 -0.08 -1.14 5.99
C GLY A 67 1.31 -1.33 5.37
N CYS A 68 2.02 -0.23 5.13
CA CYS A 68 3.25 -0.23 4.33
C CYS A 68 4.45 -0.91 5.02
N GLY A 69 4.36 -1.19 6.32
CA GLY A 69 5.42 -1.78 7.11
C GLY A 69 6.69 -0.93 7.08
N THR A 70 7.83 -1.58 6.83
CA THR A 70 9.14 -0.90 6.71
C THR A 70 9.36 -0.23 5.35
N GLY A 71 8.31 -0.01 4.55
CA GLY A 71 8.27 0.87 3.38
C GLY A 71 8.59 0.24 2.02
N GLN A 72 8.95 -1.04 1.97
CA GLN A 72 9.39 -1.72 0.75
C GLN A 72 8.32 -1.70 -0.34
N GLU A 73 7.03 -1.84 0.01
CA GLU A 73 5.93 -1.74 -0.96
C GLU A 73 5.87 -0.34 -1.59
N ALA A 74 5.87 0.72 -0.76
CA ALA A 74 5.84 2.10 -1.23
C ALA A 74 7.03 2.44 -2.14
N TRP A 75 8.22 1.95 -1.80
CA TRP A 75 9.41 2.11 -2.65
C TRP A 75 9.32 1.32 -3.95
N SER A 76 8.75 0.12 -3.93
CA SER A 76 8.51 -0.67 -5.14
C SER A 76 7.51 -0.02 -6.08
N ILE A 77 6.45 0.61 -5.55
CA ILE A 77 5.54 1.44 -6.35
C ILE A 77 6.34 2.58 -7.00
N ALA A 78 7.10 3.35 -6.22
CA ALA A 78 7.86 4.48 -6.74
C ALA A 78 8.86 4.04 -7.83
N MET A 79 9.57 2.92 -7.64
CA MET A 79 10.49 2.34 -8.62
C MET A 79 9.77 1.89 -9.89
N ALA A 80 8.64 1.19 -9.77
CA ALA A 80 7.83 0.76 -10.91
C ALA A 80 7.39 1.95 -11.77
N LEU A 81 6.92 3.02 -11.12
CA LEU A 81 6.49 4.24 -11.80
C LEU A 81 7.66 4.98 -12.45
N LYS A 82 8.81 5.11 -11.77
CA LYS A 82 10.00 5.72 -12.40
C LYS A 82 10.48 4.94 -13.62
N ASN A 83 10.33 3.61 -13.62
CA ASN A 83 10.65 2.76 -14.76
C ASN A 83 9.69 2.97 -15.96
N MET A 84 8.55 3.64 -15.78
CA MET A 84 7.63 4.04 -16.87
C MET A 84 8.06 5.35 -17.57
N HIS A 85 9.30 5.80 -17.43
CA HIS A 85 9.81 6.92 -18.20
C HIS A 85 9.95 6.54 -19.70
N PRO A 86 9.57 7.41 -20.67
CA PRO A 86 9.14 8.81 -20.52
C PRO A 86 7.64 9.04 -20.34
N GLN A 87 6.80 8.01 -20.28
CA GLN A 87 5.33 8.12 -20.25
C GLN A 87 4.83 9.02 -19.10
N LEU A 88 5.52 9.00 -17.95
CA LEU A 88 5.19 9.82 -16.77
C LEU A 88 5.89 11.19 -16.74
N MET A 89 6.53 11.63 -17.82
CA MET A 89 7.16 12.95 -17.85
C MET A 89 6.12 14.07 -17.67
N GLY A 90 6.35 14.92 -16.68
CA GLY A 90 5.43 16.02 -16.31
C GLY A 90 4.21 15.58 -15.49
N TRP A 91 4.15 14.32 -15.06
CA TRP A 91 3.17 13.87 -14.08
C TRP A 91 3.67 14.15 -12.66
N HIS A 92 2.73 14.48 -11.78
CA HIS A 92 2.96 14.59 -10.36
C HIS A 92 2.23 13.46 -9.65
N ILE A 93 2.98 12.58 -8.99
CA ILE A 93 2.44 11.40 -8.34
C ILE A 93 2.79 11.46 -6.87
N ASP A 94 1.74 11.45 -6.03
CA ASP A 94 1.85 11.45 -4.59
C ASP A 94 1.57 10.04 -4.07
N ILE A 95 2.58 9.40 -3.49
CA ILE A 95 2.44 8.10 -2.82
C ILE A 95 2.36 8.37 -1.32
N VAL A 96 1.22 8.08 -0.73
CA VAL A 96 1.01 8.10 0.72
C VAL A 96 1.16 6.67 1.20
N ALA A 97 2.03 6.44 2.17
CA ALA A 97 2.26 5.14 2.76
C ALA A 97 1.93 5.23 4.25
N THR A 98 1.04 4.37 4.73
CA THR A 98 0.58 4.44 6.12
C THR A 98 0.76 3.12 6.83
N ASP A 99 1.04 3.19 8.13
CA ASP A 99 1.13 2.04 9.03
C ASP A 99 0.71 2.45 10.44
N LEU A 100 0.44 1.46 11.29
CA LEU A 100 0.19 1.68 12.71
C LEU A 100 1.51 1.79 13.50
N SER A 101 2.55 1.07 13.09
CA SER A 101 3.83 1.07 13.80
C SER A 101 4.67 2.30 13.47
N HIS A 102 4.86 3.17 14.47
CA HIS A 102 5.75 4.32 14.37
C HIS A 102 7.21 3.91 14.11
N THR A 103 7.67 2.84 14.73
CA THR A 103 9.00 2.26 14.50
C THR A 103 9.19 1.82 13.05
N ALA A 104 8.19 1.18 12.46
CA ALA A 104 8.24 0.76 11.05
C ALA A 104 8.25 1.97 10.11
N LEU A 105 7.44 3.00 10.40
CA LEU A 105 7.39 4.25 9.63
C LEU A 105 8.69 5.03 9.72
N ASP A 106 9.29 5.15 10.91
CA ASP A 106 10.59 5.81 11.10
C ASP A 106 11.69 5.09 10.32
N PHE A 107 11.67 3.75 10.30
CA PHE A 107 12.58 2.96 9.49
C PHE A 107 12.35 3.19 8.00
N ALA A 108 11.09 3.19 7.55
CA ALA A 108 10.70 3.43 6.17
C ALA A 108 11.15 4.81 5.68
N ALA A 109 10.97 5.85 6.50
CA ALA A 109 11.38 7.23 6.22
C ALA A 109 12.91 7.42 6.15
N GLN A 110 13.66 6.67 6.97
CA GLN A 110 15.13 6.60 6.87
C GLN A 110 15.60 5.95 5.58
N ALA A 111 14.75 5.11 4.97
CA ALA A 111 14.92 4.48 3.66
C ALA A 111 16.28 3.78 3.50
N THR A 112 16.82 3.21 4.57
CA THR A 112 18.16 2.62 4.63
C THR A 112 18.11 1.16 5.06
N TYR A 113 18.36 0.26 4.12
CA TYR A 113 18.14 -1.18 4.23
C TYR A 113 19.47 -1.95 4.23
N ALA A 114 19.52 -3.08 4.93
CA ALA A 114 20.65 -3.99 4.91
C ALA A 114 20.77 -4.75 3.58
N GLN A 115 21.95 -5.32 3.32
CA GLN A 115 22.23 -6.08 2.10
C GLN A 115 21.20 -7.20 1.85
N PHE A 116 20.82 -7.96 2.88
CA PHE A 116 19.90 -9.09 2.72
C PHE A 116 18.47 -8.64 2.39
N GLU A 117 18.07 -7.45 2.87
CA GLU A 117 16.74 -6.88 2.62
C GLU A 117 16.63 -6.43 1.17
N VAL A 118 17.62 -5.70 0.65
CA VAL A 118 17.62 -5.27 -0.75
C VAL A 118 17.78 -6.43 -1.72
N GLN A 119 18.41 -7.54 -1.31
CA GLN A 119 18.50 -8.75 -2.13
C GLN A 119 17.18 -9.52 -2.20
N ARG A 120 16.24 -9.26 -1.28
CA ARG A 120 14.92 -9.88 -1.28
C ARG A 120 13.98 -9.09 -2.19
N GLY A 121 14.00 -9.45 -3.47
CA GLY A 121 13.05 -8.99 -4.49
C GLY A 121 13.56 -7.95 -5.47
N LEU A 122 14.67 -7.25 -5.20
CA LEU A 122 15.28 -6.36 -6.19
C LEU A 122 16.22 -7.11 -7.13
N SER A 123 16.16 -6.75 -8.41
CA SER A 123 17.22 -7.09 -9.35
C SER A 123 18.48 -6.28 -9.04
N VAL A 124 19.66 -6.78 -9.45
CA VAL A 124 20.93 -6.03 -9.34
C VAL A 124 20.84 -4.70 -10.09
N LYS A 125 20.13 -4.68 -11.22
CA LYS A 125 19.89 -3.47 -12.02
C LYS A 125 19.10 -2.45 -11.21
N ASP A 126 17.99 -2.83 -10.60
CA ASP A 126 17.16 -1.92 -9.82
C ASP A 126 17.90 -1.40 -8.60
N LEU A 127 18.64 -2.26 -7.90
CA LEU A 127 19.47 -1.86 -6.77
C LEU A 127 20.46 -0.74 -7.15
N LEU A 128 21.24 -0.94 -8.21
CA LEU A 128 22.22 0.06 -8.65
C LEU A 128 21.58 1.32 -9.23
N THR A 129 20.37 1.19 -9.79
CA THR A 129 19.63 2.33 -10.35
C THR A 129 19.03 3.20 -9.25
N TRP A 130 18.44 2.58 -8.22
CA TRP A 130 17.54 3.25 -7.28
C TRP A 130 18.08 3.44 -5.87
N PHE A 131 19.26 2.89 -5.57
CA PHE A 131 19.88 3.01 -4.25
C PHE A 131 21.31 3.53 -4.33
N ASP A 132 21.74 4.21 -3.27
CA ASP A 132 23.13 4.59 -3.02
C ASP A 132 23.73 3.72 -1.90
N PRO A 133 24.98 3.25 -2.04
CA PRO A 133 25.65 2.52 -0.97
C PRO A 133 25.99 3.47 0.19
N VAL A 134 25.65 3.08 1.41
CA VAL A 134 25.95 3.80 2.66
C VAL A 134 26.57 2.84 3.66
N GLY A 135 27.90 2.79 3.68
CA GLY A 135 28.66 1.83 4.48
C GLY A 135 28.37 0.39 4.06
N LYS A 136 27.72 -0.40 4.93
CA LYS A 136 27.28 -1.78 4.64
C LYS A 136 25.78 -1.88 4.30
N LYS A 137 25.10 -0.75 4.16
CA LYS A 137 23.67 -0.64 3.87
C LYS A 137 23.46 0.08 2.54
N TRP A 138 22.20 0.12 2.11
CA TRP A 138 21.75 0.76 0.89
C TRP A 138 20.66 1.75 1.24
N ARG A 139 20.75 2.96 0.70
CA ARG A 139 19.76 4.01 0.90
C ARG A 139 19.02 4.28 -0.39
N VAL A 140 17.69 4.36 -0.33
CA VAL A 140 16.86 4.76 -1.47
C VAL A 140 17.27 6.17 -1.94
N LYS A 141 17.42 6.36 -3.25
CA LYS A 141 17.78 7.66 -3.83
C LYS A 141 16.70 8.72 -3.60
N ASP A 142 17.13 9.97 -3.45
CA ASP A 142 16.23 11.09 -3.15
C ASP A 142 15.14 11.32 -4.22
N ASP A 143 15.40 10.94 -5.47
CA ASP A 143 14.42 11.05 -6.56
C ASP A 143 13.17 10.19 -6.35
N LEU A 144 13.31 9.06 -5.64
CA LEU A 144 12.17 8.23 -5.20
C LEU A 144 11.57 8.77 -3.90
N ARG A 145 12.42 9.23 -2.97
CA ARG A 145 11.97 9.77 -1.67
C ARG A 145 11.06 10.99 -1.81
N ARG A 146 11.21 11.78 -2.88
CA ARG A 146 10.31 12.91 -3.18
C ARG A 146 8.91 12.48 -3.64
N MET A 147 8.69 11.21 -3.98
CA MET A 147 7.38 10.69 -4.39
C MET A 147 6.59 10.09 -3.23
N VAL A 148 7.24 9.77 -2.11
CA VAL A 148 6.66 8.98 -1.02
C VAL A 148 6.62 9.77 0.27
N SER A 149 5.47 9.75 0.93
CA SER A 149 5.25 10.28 2.28
C SER A 149 4.81 9.16 3.20
N PHE A 150 5.27 9.19 4.45
CA PHE A 150 4.92 8.21 5.48
C PHE A 150 4.10 8.89 6.57
N GLU A 151 2.94 8.33 6.89
CA GLU A 151 2.01 8.87 7.89
C GLU A 151 1.53 7.73 8.81
N SER A 152 1.36 8.00 10.11
CA SER A 152 0.71 7.04 11.01
C SER A 152 -0.79 7.05 10.75
N PHE A 153 -1.40 5.86 10.65
CA PHE A 153 -2.83 5.73 10.44
C PHE A 153 -3.35 4.39 10.98
N ASN A 154 -4.32 4.48 11.88
CA ASN A 154 -5.07 3.33 12.37
C ASN A 154 -6.31 3.09 11.51
N LEU A 155 -6.27 2.03 10.70
CA LEU A 155 -7.37 1.70 9.79
C LEU A 155 -8.70 1.41 10.50
N ILE A 156 -8.67 0.98 11.76
CA ILE A 156 -9.89 0.64 12.51
C ILE A 156 -10.47 1.85 13.21
N TYR A 157 -9.64 2.68 13.85
CA TYR A 157 -10.12 3.73 14.76
C TYR A 157 -10.05 5.15 14.20
N ASP A 158 -9.11 5.45 13.31
CA ASP A 158 -8.95 6.83 12.85
C ASP A 158 -10.06 7.18 11.86
N GLU A 159 -10.49 8.44 11.82
CA GLU A 159 -11.35 8.90 10.73
C GLU A 159 -10.49 9.17 9.50
N MET A 160 -11.00 8.82 8.32
CA MET A 160 -10.34 9.26 7.09
C MET A 160 -10.43 10.77 7.01
N PRO A 161 -9.32 11.48 6.77
CA PRO A 161 -9.40 12.89 6.43
C PRO A 161 -10.22 12.99 5.14
N TYR A 162 -11.40 13.62 5.24
CA TYR A 162 -12.45 13.70 4.21
C TYR A 162 -12.00 14.31 2.85
N ASP A 163 -10.72 14.66 2.71
CA ASP A 163 -10.10 15.22 1.50
C ASP A 163 -9.25 14.21 0.70
N ARG A 164 -9.22 12.93 1.09
CA ARG A 164 -8.42 11.90 0.42
C ARG A 164 -9.24 10.99 -0.48
N VAL A 165 -9.28 11.36 -1.76
CA VAL A 165 -9.61 10.45 -2.86
C VAL A 165 -8.29 9.97 -3.50
N PHE A 166 -8.12 8.65 -3.58
CA PHE A 166 -6.97 7.98 -4.17
C PHE A 166 -7.33 7.35 -5.51
N ASP A 167 -6.46 7.48 -6.51
CA ASP A 167 -6.65 6.81 -7.79
C ASP A 167 -6.27 5.32 -7.71
N ILE A 168 -5.33 4.99 -6.81
CA ILE A 168 -4.91 3.60 -6.55
C ILE A 168 -4.73 3.38 -5.05
N VAL A 169 -5.22 2.25 -4.54
CA VAL A 169 -4.92 1.79 -3.18
C VAL A 169 -4.34 0.38 -3.23
N LEU A 170 -3.22 0.15 -2.56
CA LEU A 170 -2.70 -1.17 -2.22
C LEU A 170 -3.00 -1.43 -0.76
N PHE A 171 -3.82 -2.44 -0.49
CA PHE A 171 -4.19 -2.86 0.85
C PHE A 171 -3.96 -4.37 0.96
N ARG A 172 -2.70 -4.74 1.17
CA ARG A 172 -2.18 -6.09 0.92
C ARG A 172 -1.46 -6.66 2.14
N HIS A 173 -1.76 -7.91 2.49
CA HIS A 173 -1.16 -8.61 3.63
C HIS A 173 -1.40 -7.92 4.97
N VAL A 174 -2.55 -7.25 5.11
CA VAL A 174 -2.95 -6.52 6.32
C VAL A 174 -4.21 -7.13 6.94
N MET A 175 -5.11 -7.66 6.10
CA MET A 175 -6.40 -8.15 6.58
C MET A 175 -6.27 -9.45 7.38
N ASP A 176 -5.21 -10.23 7.17
CA ASP A 176 -4.99 -11.48 7.86
C ASP A 176 -4.93 -11.32 9.40
N ASP A 177 -4.55 -10.14 9.89
CA ASP A 177 -4.44 -9.82 11.31
C ASP A 177 -5.78 -9.43 11.96
N PHE A 178 -6.83 -9.17 11.17
CA PHE A 178 -8.12 -8.70 11.68
C PHE A 178 -9.14 -9.81 11.88
N GLU A 179 -10.10 -9.62 12.78
CA GLU A 179 -11.32 -10.44 12.88
C GLU A 179 -12.27 -10.15 11.70
N SER A 180 -13.22 -11.05 11.42
CA SER A 180 -14.06 -10.98 10.21
C SER A 180 -14.81 -9.66 10.04
N ASP A 181 -15.33 -9.08 11.12
CA ASP A 181 -16.09 -7.83 11.08
C ASP A 181 -15.15 -6.63 10.89
N ALA A 182 -13.98 -6.66 11.53
CA ALA A 182 -12.95 -5.65 11.33
C ALA A 182 -12.40 -5.65 9.89
N ARG A 183 -12.25 -6.83 9.25
CA ARG A 183 -11.86 -6.92 7.84
C ARG A 183 -12.85 -6.24 6.91
N LYS A 184 -14.16 -6.44 7.13
CA LYS A 184 -15.22 -5.82 6.32
C LYS A 184 -15.20 -4.30 6.48
N ASN A 185 -15.23 -3.81 7.71
CA ASN A 185 -15.19 -2.37 7.99
C ASN A 185 -13.94 -1.70 7.42
N ALA A 186 -12.78 -2.36 7.52
CA ALA A 186 -11.54 -1.87 6.93
C ALA A 186 -11.64 -1.77 5.40
N LEU A 187 -12.20 -2.78 4.74
CA LEU A 187 -12.35 -2.80 3.29
C LEU A 187 -13.42 -1.81 2.79
N GLU A 188 -14.52 -1.62 3.51
CA GLU A 188 -15.50 -0.55 3.27
C GLU A 188 -14.81 0.81 3.30
N LYS A 189 -14.12 1.09 4.40
CA LYS A 189 -13.41 2.36 4.60
C LYS A 189 -12.33 2.61 3.55
N VAL A 190 -11.59 1.57 3.11
CA VAL A 190 -10.64 1.69 2.00
C VAL A 190 -11.36 2.01 0.70
N SER A 191 -12.46 1.31 0.41
CA SER A 191 -13.24 1.50 -0.82
C SER A 191 -13.83 2.91 -0.91
N ASP A 192 -14.26 3.48 0.21
CA ASP A 192 -14.80 4.85 0.29
C ASP A 192 -13.76 5.94 -0.04
N THR A 193 -12.46 5.62 0.04
CA THR A 193 -11.38 6.55 -0.35
C THR A 193 -10.97 6.42 -1.80
N LEU A 194 -11.50 5.43 -2.52
CA LEU A 194 -11.12 5.17 -3.90
C LEU A 194 -11.86 6.14 -4.84
N ALA A 195 -11.18 6.63 -5.87
CA ALA A 195 -11.84 7.33 -6.96
C ALA A 195 -12.85 6.41 -7.67
N ASP A 196 -13.91 6.98 -8.25
CA ASP A 196 -14.94 6.24 -8.99
C ASP A 196 -14.36 5.36 -10.13
N ASP A 197 -13.23 5.76 -10.72
CA ASP A 197 -12.46 5.04 -11.74
C ASP A 197 -11.11 4.50 -11.21
N GLY A 198 -10.98 4.36 -9.90
CA GLY A 198 -9.77 3.93 -9.22
C GLY A 198 -9.61 2.42 -9.11
N PHE A 199 -8.41 2.01 -8.68
CA PHE A 199 -8.00 0.61 -8.57
C PHE A 199 -7.61 0.23 -7.15
N LEU A 200 -8.11 -0.91 -6.68
CA LEU A 200 -7.74 -1.51 -5.40
C LEU A 200 -6.97 -2.81 -5.62
N PHE A 201 -5.81 -2.94 -4.98
CA PHE A 201 -4.98 -4.13 -4.98
C PHE A 201 -5.04 -4.83 -3.62
N LEU A 202 -5.43 -6.10 -3.61
CA LEU A 202 -5.45 -6.94 -2.42
C LEU A 202 -4.37 -8.04 -2.49
N GLY A 203 -3.95 -8.54 -1.34
CA GLY A 203 -2.97 -9.61 -1.24
C GLY A 203 -3.52 -10.97 -1.70
N PRO A 204 -2.64 -11.93 -2.00
CA PRO A 204 -3.04 -13.31 -2.27
C PRO A 204 -3.90 -13.88 -1.13
N GLY A 205 -5.09 -14.38 -1.47
CA GLY A 205 -6.03 -14.94 -0.48
C GLY A 205 -6.93 -13.89 0.19
N GLU A 206 -6.60 -12.60 0.09
CA GLU A 206 -7.44 -11.50 0.54
C GLU A 206 -8.45 -11.13 -0.55
N SER A 207 -9.74 -11.29 -0.29
CA SER A 207 -10.80 -10.91 -1.25
C SER A 207 -12.15 -10.69 -0.56
N PRO A 208 -13.07 -9.88 -1.12
CA PRO A 208 -14.43 -9.76 -0.60
C PRO A 208 -15.15 -11.12 -0.54
N ALA A 209 -14.91 -11.98 -1.52
CA ALA A 209 -15.43 -13.35 -1.55
C ALA A 209 -14.92 -14.19 -0.38
N ALA A 210 -13.63 -14.10 -0.03
CA ALA A 210 -13.06 -14.75 1.15
C ALA A 210 -13.68 -14.25 2.46
N LEU A 211 -14.21 -13.02 2.47
CA LEU A 211 -14.94 -12.43 3.60
C LEU A 211 -16.44 -12.79 3.62
N SER A 212 -16.91 -13.62 2.68
CA SER A 212 -18.34 -13.94 2.48
C SER A 212 -19.20 -12.68 2.32
N TRP A 213 -18.67 -11.65 1.67
CA TRP A 213 -19.34 -10.36 1.52
C TRP A 213 -19.98 -10.25 0.14
N GLN A 214 -21.29 -10.48 0.07
CA GLN A 214 -22.06 -10.50 -1.18
C GLN A 214 -22.29 -9.10 -1.77
N ASP A 215 -22.45 -8.09 -0.93
CA ASP A 215 -22.72 -6.70 -1.33
C ASP A 215 -21.45 -5.82 -1.30
N SER A 216 -20.31 -6.40 -1.67
CA SER A 216 -19.03 -5.67 -1.71
C SER A 216 -19.10 -4.48 -2.69
N PRO A 217 -18.61 -3.28 -2.29
CA PRO A 217 -18.58 -2.11 -3.17
C PRO A 217 -17.54 -2.25 -4.28
N VAL A 218 -16.63 -3.23 -4.16
CA VAL A 218 -15.58 -3.53 -5.14
C VAL A 218 -15.82 -4.86 -5.86
N MET A 219 -15.49 -4.89 -7.15
CA MET A 219 -15.56 -6.06 -8.04
C MET A 219 -14.16 -6.42 -8.54
N ALA A 220 -13.86 -7.72 -8.59
CA ALA A 220 -12.59 -8.22 -9.13
C ALA A 220 -12.55 -8.04 -10.65
N LEU A 221 -11.39 -7.69 -11.18
CA LEU A 221 -11.13 -7.76 -12.61
C LEU A 221 -10.91 -9.23 -13.01
N PRO A 222 -11.71 -9.79 -13.95
CA PRO A 222 -11.65 -11.22 -14.27
C PRO A 222 -10.27 -11.72 -14.74
N GLU A 223 -9.50 -10.86 -15.42
CA GLU A 223 -8.20 -11.21 -15.98
C GLU A 223 -7.01 -10.90 -15.04
N ASN A 224 -7.26 -10.22 -13.92
CA ASN A 224 -6.22 -9.76 -13.00
C ASN A 224 -6.58 -10.13 -11.55
N PRO A 225 -6.30 -11.39 -11.13
CA PRO A 225 -6.54 -11.81 -9.75
C PRO A 225 -5.83 -10.90 -8.75
N GLY A 226 -6.58 -10.39 -7.76
CA GLY A 226 -6.07 -9.45 -6.75
C GLY A 226 -6.25 -7.97 -7.12
N LEU A 227 -6.73 -7.66 -8.32
CA LEU A 227 -7.06 -6.31 -8.76
C LEU A 227 -8.58 -6.09 -8.79
N TYR A 228 -9.02 -4.97 -8.24
CA TYR A 228 -10.43 -4.64 -8.02
C TYR A 228 -10.72 -3.20 -8.44
N VAL A 229 -11.98 -2.95 -8.80
CA VAL A 229 -12.56 -1.62 -9.11
C VAL A 229 -13.89 -1.45 -8.38
N LEU A 230 -14.46 -0.24 -8.34
CA LEU A 230 -15.79 -0.05 -7.74
C LEU A 230 -16.90 -0.66 -8.62
N GLY A 231 -17.97 -1.12 -7.97
CA GLY A 231 -19.10 -1.84 -8.57
C GLY A 231 -19.83 -1.09 -9.71
N GLU A 232 -19.80 0.23 -9.67
CA GLU A 232 -20.46 1.11 -10.65
C GLU A 232 -19.51 1.60 -11.76
N THR A 233 -18.21 1.27 -11.67
CA THR A 233 -17.23 1.64 -12.68
C THR A 233 -17.51 0.88 -13.97
N VAL A 234 -18.03 1.56 -14.97
CA VAL A 234 -18.10 1.03 -16.34
C VAL A 234 -16.68 0.83 -16.82
N LEU A 235 -16.20 -0.42 -16.76
CA LEU A 235 -14.91 -0.77 -17.33
C LEU A 235 -14.92 -0.39 -18.81
N PHE A 236 -13.95 0.46 -19.15
CA PHE A 236 -13.69 0.97 -20.48
C PHE A 236 -13.80 -0.15 -21.51
N ASP A 237 -14.42 0.18 -22.64
CA ASP A 237 -14.65 -0.67 -23.79
C ASP A 237 -13.47 -1.62 -24.05
N GLN A 238 -13.74 -2.93 -24.06
CA GLN A 238 -12.74 -4.00 -24.10
C GLN A 238 -11.83 -3.95 -25.36
N ASP A 239 -12.12 -3.06 -26.30
CA ASP A 239 -11.36 -2.86 -27.53
C ASP A 239 -10.09 -1.99 -27.35
N THR A 240 -9.88 -1.36 -26.19
CA THR A 240 -8.76 -0.39 -26.03
C THR A 240 -7.46 -1.02 -25.48
N VAL A 241 -7.49 -2.27 -25.00
CA VAL A 241 -6.29 -2.96 -24.45
C VAL A 241 -5.59 -3.83 -25.51
N ALA A 242 -6.15 -3.92 -26.72
CA ALA A 242 -5.64 -4.76 -27.81
C ALA A 242 -5.00 -3.99 -28.99
N GLN A 243 -4.50 -2.76 -28.78
CA GLN A 243 -3.73 -2.03 -29.81
C GLN A 243 -2.39 -1.50 -29.29
#